data_AF-A0A5C9AA49-F1
#
_entry.id   AF-A0A5C9AA49-F1
#
_cell.length_a   1.000
_cell.length_b   1.000
_cell.length_c   1.000
_cell.angle_alpha   90.00
_cell.angle_beta   90.00
_cell.angle_gamma   90.00
#
_symmetry.space_group_name_H-M   'P 1'
#
loop_
_entity.id
_entity.type
_entity.pdbx_description
1 polymer ?
#
loop_
_entity_poly.entity_id
_entity_poly.type
_entity_poly.pdbx_seq_one_letter_code
_entity_poly.pdbx_strand_id
1 'polypeptide(L)'
;ENFHPGAIDHMGFTWEHIQEINPRLIFGSIKGFDECSPYVNVKAYENVAQAAGGAASTTGFWDGPPLVSAAALGDSNTGMHLLIGLLAALLHREKTGRGQRVTMSMQDAVLNLCRVKLRDQQRLDKLGYLEEYPQYPNGTFGDAVPRGGNAGGGGQPGWILKCKGWETDPNAYIYFTIQEQNWENTCKA
;
A
#
# COMPACT_ATOMS: atom_id res chain seq x y z
N GLU A 1 -12.90 10.88 -11.79
CA GLU A 1 -12.07 12.10 -11.83
C GLU A 1 -11.03 12.05 -10.72
N ASN A 2 -9.92 12.77 -10.87
CA ASN A 2 -8.84 12.85 -9.90
C ASN A 2 -8.28 14.28 -9.77
N PHE A 3 -9.13 15.28 -9.97
CA PHE A 3 -8.73 16.67 -9.77
C PHE A 3 -8.52 16.97 -8.28
N HIS A 4 -7.87 18.10 -8.00
CA HIS A 4 -7.70 18.61 -6.65
C HIS A 4 -9.08 18.71 -5.93
N PRO A 5 -9.14 18.47 -4.60
CA PRO A 5 -10.37 18.65 -3.82
C PRO A 5 -11.15 19.91 -4.17
N GLY A 6 -12.48 19.80 -4.28
CA GLY A 6 -13.39 20.90 -4.60
C GLY A 6 -13.44 21.34 -6.07
N ALA A 7 -12.52 20.89 -6.94
CA ALA A 7 -12.46 21.36 -8.33
C ALA A 7 -13.76 21.07 -9.12
N ILE A 8 -14.32 19.87 -8.96
CA ILE A 8 -15.56 19.46 -9.65
C ILE A 8 -16.77 20.25 -9.14
N ASP A 9 -16.83 20.52 -7.84
CA ASP A 9 -17.90 21.32 -7.23
C ASP A 9 -17.81 22.78 -7.72
N HIS A 10 -16.61 23.34 -7.82
CA HIS A 10 -16.38 24.68 -8.40
C HIS A 10 -16.75 24.78 -9.88
N MET A 11 -16.72 23.67 -10.63
CA MET A 11 -17.21 23.61 -12.01
C MET A 11 -18.74 23.49 -12.10
N GLY A 12 -19.45 23.45 -10.96
CA GLY A 12 -20.90 23.36 -10.88
C GLY A 12 -21.44 21.93 -10.85
N PHE A 13 -20.59 20.91 -10.72
CA PHE A 13 -20.98 19.50 -10.77
C PHE A 13 -20.93 18.85 -9.39
N THR A 14 -21.65 19.40 -8.42
CA THR A 14 -21.79 18.75 -7.10
C THR A 14 -22.43 17.37 -7.23
N TRP A 15 -22.24 16.51 -6.24
CA TRP A 15 -22.83 15.17 -6.27
C TRP A 15 -24.36 15.20 -6.38
N GLU A 16 -25.01 16.13 -5.69
CA GLU A 16 -26.45 16.35 -5.74
C GLU A 16 -26.88 16.73 -7.16
N HIS A 17 -26.19 17.67 -7.79
CA HIS A 17 -26.48 18.11 -9.16
C HIS A 17 -26.24 17.01 -10.19
N ILE A 18 -25.16 16.24 -10.04
CA ILE A 18 -24.87 15.06 -10.87
C ILE A 18 -26.02 14.06 -10.80
N GLN A 19 -26.57 13.81 -9.60
CA GLN A 19 -27.70 12.89 -9.43
C GLN A 19 -29.01 13.40 -10.04
N GLU A 20 -29.24 14.71 -10.05
CA GLU A 20 -30.37 15.33 -10.74
C GLU A 20 -30.28 15.13 -12.26
N ILE A 21 -29.09 15.33 -12.83
CA ILE A 21 -28.84 15.13 -14.27
C ILE A 21 -29.00 13.66 -14.66
N ASN A 22 -28.39 12.76 -13.90
CA ASN A 22 -28.43 11.33 -14.19
C ASN A 22 -28.40 10.48 -12.89
N PRO A 23 -29.56 10.03 -12.38
CA PRO A 23 -29.64 9.23 -11.16
C PRO A 23 -29.06 7.82 -11.32
N ARG A 24 -28.66 7.41 -12.54
CA ARG A 24 -28.00 6.14 -12.85
C ARG A 24 -26.48 6.27 -12.97
N LEU A 25 -25.92 7.49 -12.89
CA LEU A 25 -24.49 7.71 -13.03
C LEU A 25 -23.72 7.12 -11.82
N ILE A 26 -22.67 6.37 -12.12
CA ILE A 26 -21.70 5.95 -11.11
C ILE A 26 -20.53 6.92 -11.22
N PHE A 27 -20.28 7.68 -10.16
CA PHE A 27 -19.27 8.73 -10.15
C PHE A 27 -18.08 8.29 -9.31
N GLY A 28 -16.94 8.04 -9.98
CA GLY A 28 -15.69 7.68 -9.33
C GLY A 28 -14.78 8.88 -9.09
N SER A 29 -14.23 9.02 -7.88
CA SER A 29 -13.31 10.09 -7.50
C SER A 29 -12.08 9.54 -6.80
N ILE A 30 -10.90 10.02 -7.20
CA ILE A 30 -9.65 9.83 -6.46
C ILE A 30 -9.24 11.15 -5.82
N LYS A 31 -8.77 11.08 -4.58
CA LYS A 31 -8.16 12.19 -3.83
C LYS A 31 -6.89 11.70 -3.15
N GLY A 32 -6.04 12.62 -2.71
CA GLY A 32 -4.84 12.23 -1.95
C GLY A 32 -5.18 11.60 -0.61
N PHE A 33 -6.13 12.24 0.07
CA PHE A 33 -6.59 11.93 1.40
C PHE A 33 -8.12 12.01 1.43
N ASP A 34 -8.74 11.31 2.37
CA ASP A 34 -10.19 11.36 2.56
C ASP A 34 -10.67 12.74 3.02
N GLU A 35 -11.97 13.04 2.81
CA GLU A 35 -12.60 14.33 3.12
C GLU A 35 -12.42 14.75 4.59
N CYS A 36 -12.37 13.79 5.52
CA CYS A 36 -12.18 14.04 6.96
C CYS A 36 -10.72 14.07 7.41
N SER A 37 -9.76 13.90 6.49
CA SER A 37 -8.34 13.85 6.84
C SER A 37 -7.81 15.23 7.22
N PRO A 38 -6.95 15.36 8.26
CA PRO A 38 -6.24 16.62 8.54
C PRO A 38 -5.33 17.05 7.37
N TYR A 39 -5.04 16.15 6.43
CA TYR A 39 -4.22 16.39 5.25
C TYR A 39 -5.04 16.58 3.97
N VAL A 40 -6.37 16.77 4.05
CA VAL A 40 -7.26 16.86 2.89
C VAL A 40 -6.81 17.87 1.82
N ASN A 41 -6.20 18.99 2.24
CA ASN A 41 -5.73 20.04 1.34
C ASN A 41 -4.29 19.84 0.81
N VAL A 42 -3.61 18.77 1.24
CA VAL A 42 -2.26 18.45 0.75
C VAL A 42 -2.37 17.90 -0.67
N LYS A 43 -1.59 18.48 -1.60
CA LYS A 43 -1.45 17.93 -2.94
C LYS A 43 -0.69 16.60 -2.85
N ALA A 44 -1.42 15.50 -3.00
CA ALA A 44 -0.82 14.19 -3.02
C ALA A 44 -0.32 13.85 -4.43
N TYR A 45 0.94 13.45 -4.48
CA TYR A 45 1.58 12.79 -5.60
C TYR A 45 1.99 11.38 -5.14
N GLU A 46 2.40 10.52 -6.07
CA GLU A 46 2.81 9.13 -5.82
C GLU A 46 3.58 8.93 -4.50
N ASN A 47 4.73 9.60 -4.35
CA ASN A 47 5.59 9.41 -3.17
C ASN A 47 5.00 10.01 -1.88
N VAL A 48 4.15 11.04 -1.97
CA VAL A 48 3.43 11.59 -0.81
C VAL A 48 2.45 10.55 -0.28
N ALA A 49 1.74 9.85 -1.18
CA ALA A 49 0.83 8.79 -0.81
C ALA A 49 1.57 7.60 -0.19
N GLN A 50 2.74 7.21 -0.75
CA GLN A 50 3.57 6.15 -0.16
C GLN A 50 4.03 6.48 1.27
N ALA A 51 4.38 7.74 1.52
CA ALA A 51 4.74 8.20 2.86
C ALA A 51 3.52 8.19 3.80
N ALA A 52 2.38 8.73 3.35
CA ALA A 52 1.16 8.83 4.15
C ALA A 52 0.51 7.48 4.48
N GLY A 53 0.60 6.51 3.57
CA GLY A 53 0.02 5.17 3.73
C GLY A 53 0.93 4.16 4.44
N GLY A 54 2.11 4.59 4.92
CA GLY A 54 3.02 3.76 5.72
C GLY A 54 3.97 2.86 4.93
N ALA A 55 3.87 2.82 3.59
CA ALA A 55 4.75 2.03 2.74
C ALA A 55 6.20 2.47 2.86
N ALA A 56 6.47 3.78 2.76
CA ALA A 56 7.85 4.27 2.82
C ALA A 56 8.50 4.02 4.18
N SER A 57 7.72 4.17 5.27
CA SER A 57 8.20 3.93 6.64
C SER A 57 8.76 2.52 6.82
N THR A 58 8.13 1.53 6.18
CA THR A 58 8.40 0.09 6.36
C THR A 58 9.19 -0.53 5.20
N THR A 59 9.65 0.27 4.23
CA THR A 59 10.44 -0.16 3.07
C THR A 59 11.86 0.37 3.15
N GLY A 60 12.84 -0.51 2.93
CA GLY A 60 14.28 -0.21 2.99
C GLY A 60 15.01 -0.95 4.11
N PHE A 61 16.19 -0.48 4.48
CA PHE A 61 17.03 -1.06 5.55
C PHE A 61 16.84 -0.31 6.88
N TRP A 62 17.02 -1.00 8.00
CA TRP A 62 16.77 -0.47 9.35
C TRP A 62 17.71 0.68 9.74
N ASP A 63 18.92 0.71 9.18
CA ASP A 63 19.94 1.74 9.37
C ASP A 63 19.90 2.83 8.27
N GLY A 64 19.02 2.70 7.28
CA GLY A 64 18.82 3.66 6.20
C GLY A 64 17.57 4.53 6.38
N PRO A 65 17.36 5.52 5.50
CA PRO A 65 16.13 6.31 5.48
C PRO A 65 14.93 5.47 4.98
N PRO A 66 13.68 5.95 5.19
CA PRO A 66 12.51 5.45 4.48
C PRO A 66 12.74 5.47 2.96
N LEU A 67 12.39 4.38 2.27
CA LEU A 67 12.51 4.26 0.82
C LEU A 67 11.14 4.15 0.17
N VAL A 68 11.02 4.73 -1.03
CA VAL A 68 9.84 4.52 -1.88
C VAL A 68 9.97 3.21 -2.64
N SER A 69 8.84 2.57 -2.91
CA SER A 69 8.74 1.50 -3.90
C SER A 69 8.81 2.08 -5.30
N ALA A 70 9.46 1.38 -6.22
CA ALA A 70 9.40 1.69 -7.64
C ALA A 70 8.01 1.43 -8.25
N ALA A 71 7.21 0.55 -7.62
CA ALA A 71 5.82 0.36 -8.01
C ALA A 71 4.99 1.60 -7.67
N ALA A 72 4.06 1.96 -8.56
CA ALA A 72 3.15 3.10 -8.37
C ALA A 72 2.01 2.75 -7.38
N LEU A 73 2.38 2.68 -6.09
CA LEU A 73 1.49 2.34 -4.99
C LEU A 73 0.45 3.44 -4.71
N GLY A 74 0.78 4.70 -4.99
CA GLY A 74 -0.12 5.84 -4.82
C GLY A 74 -1.02 6.10 -6.01
N ASP A 75 -0.56 5.89 -7.24
CA ASP A 75 -1.29 6.22 -8.47
C ASP A 75 -2.04 4.99 -9.02
N SER A 76 -1.30 4.06 -9.63
CA SER A 76 -1.92 2.93 -10.36
C SER A 76 -2.70 2.02 -9.43
N ASN A 77 -2.15 1.74 -8.25
CA ASN A 77 -2.83 0.96 -7.21
C ASN A 77 -4.16 1.60 -6.76
N THR A 78 -4.20 2.93 -6.59
CA THR A 78 -5.43 3.66 -6.24
C THR A 78 -6.46 3.58 -7.36
N GLY A 79 -6.01 3.68 -8.62
CA GLY A 79 -6.86 3.44 -9.79
C GLY A 79 -7.48 2.05 -9.80
N MET A 80 -6.71 1.01 -9.43
CA MET A 80 -7.21 -0.36 -9.34
C MET A 80 -8.23 -0.53 -8.22
N HIS A 81 -8.02 0.11 -7.07
CA HIS A 81 -9.01 0.13 -5.98
C HIS A 81 -10.30 0.83 -6.39
N LEU A 82 -10.20 1.99 -7.06
CA LEU A 82 -11.38 2.69 -7.58
C LEU A 82 -12.14 1.81 -8.58
N LEU A 83 -11.44 1.13 -9.50
CA LEU A 83 -12.06 0.24 -10.47
C LEU A 83 -12.89 -0.87 -9.79
N ILE A 84 -12.36 -1.48 -8.73
CA ILE A 84 -13.10 -2.48 -7.94
C ILE A 84 -14.41 -1.87 -7.40
N GLY A 85 -14.34 -0.67 -6.80
CA GLY A 85 -15.52 0.02 -6.28
C GLY A 85 -16.53 0.39 -7.38
N LEU A 86 -16.06 0.84 -8.55
CA LEU A 86 -16.90 1.15 -9.70
C LEU A 86 -17.62 -0.09 -10.27
N LEU A 87 -16.93 -1.23 -10.34
CA LEU A 87 -17.54 -2.50 -10.77
C LEU A 87 -18.57 -3.00 -9.75
N ALA A 88 -18.28 -2.89 -8.45
CA ALA A 88 -19.25 -3.20 -7.40
C ALA A 88 -20.49 -2.29 -7.49
N ALA A 89 -20.28 -1.00 -7.75
CA ALA A 89 -21.36 -0.04 -7.95
C ALA A 89 -22.19 -0.33 -9.20
N LEU A 90 -21.56 -0.83 -10.27
CA LEU A 90 -22.23 -1.27 -11.48
C LEU A 90 -23.17 -2.45 -11.19
N LEU A 91 -22.69 -3.45 -10.46
CA LEU A 91 -23.51 -4.59 -10.03
C LEU A 91 -24.68 -4.17 -9.11
N HIS A 92 -24.45 -3.20 -8.22
CA HIS A 92 -25.52 -2.62 -7.39
C HIS A 92 -26.60 -1.93 -8.24
N ARG A 93 -26.18 -1.19 -9.28
CA ARG A 93 -27.09 -0.48 -10.17
C ARG A 93 -27.99 -1.43 -10.96
N GLU A 94 -27.54 -2.63 -11.31
CA GLU A 94 -28.39 -3.63 -11.99
C GLU A 94 -29.59 -4.05 -11.12
N LYS A 95 -29.44 -4.05 -9.79
CA LYS A 95 -30.50 -4.44 -8.85
C LYS A 95 -31.42 -3.28 -8.48
N THR A 96 -30.86 -2.09 -8.34
CA THR A 96 -31.58 -0.92 -7.78
C THR A 96 -32.01 0.08 -8.84
N GLY A 97 -31.42 0.02 -10.03
CA GLY A 97 -31.54 1.04 -11.05
C GLY A 97 -30.87 2.38 -10.69
N ARG A 98 -30.14 2.49 -9.58
CA ARG A 98 -29.53 3.73 -9.08
C ARG A 98 -27.99 3.68 -9.13
N GLY A 99 -27.39 4.78 -9.56
CA GLY A 99 -25.95 5.01 -9.43
C GLY A 99 -25.56 5.45 -8.02
N GLN A 100 -24.26 5.64 -7.80
CA GLN A 100 -23.69 6.08 -6.52
C GLN A 100 -22.33 6.74 -6.70
N ARG A 101 -21.87 7.47 -5.67
CA ARG A 101 -20.53 8.04 -5.59
C ARG A 101 -19.57 7.00 -5.00
N VAL A 102 -18.45 6.78 -5.65
CA VAL A 102 -17.35 5.90 -5.21
C VAL A 102 -16.10 6.74 -5.07
N THR A 103 -15.54 6.81 -3.87
CA THR A 103 -14.33 7.59 -3.57
C THR A 103 -13.20 6.66 -3.17
N MET A 104 -11.97 7.01 -3.52
CA MET A 104 -10.77 6.32 -3.07
C MET A 104 -9.66 7.33 -2.79
N SER A 105 -9.10 7.33 -1.58
CA SER A 105 -7.88 8.09 -1.30
C SER A 105 -6.62 7.30 -1.64
N MET A 106 -5.58 8.02 -2.07
CA MET A 106 -4.27 7.42 -2.34
C MET A 106 -3.64 6.89 -1.04
N GLN A 107 -3.82 7.59 0.09
CA GLN A 107 -3.37 7.13 1.40
C GLN A 107 -3.93 5.75 1.74
N ASP A 108 -5.25 5.58 1.63
CA ASP A 108 -5.91 4.32 2.02
C ASP A 108 -5.57 3.18 1.07
N ALA A 109 -5.40 3.46 -0.22
CA ALA A 109 -5.01 2.44 -1.20
C ALA A 109 -3.60 1.90 -0.90
N VAL A 110 -2.66 2.77 -0.51
CA VAL A 110 -1.32 2.37 -0.05
C VAL A 110 -1.43 1.59 1.26
N LEU A 111 -2.17 2.12 2.24
CA LEU A 111 -2.36 1.48 3.54
C LEU A 111 -2.94 0.07 3.40
N ASN A 112 -3.84 -0.15 2.44
CA ASN A 112 -4.44 -1.45 2.19
C ASN A 112 -3.41 -2.50 1.72
N LEU A 113 -2.46 -2.12 0.85
CA LEU A 113 -1.35 -3.01 0.50
C LEU A 113 -0.37 -3.21 1.67
N CYS A 114 -0.26 -2.22 2.55
CA CYS A 114 0.50 -2.31 3.81
C CYS A 114 -0.26 -3.00 4.95
N ARG A 115 -1.39 -3.68 4.70
CA ARG A 115 -2.19 -4.38 5.73
C ARG A 115 -1.35 -5.29 6.62
N VAL A 116 -0.36 -5.99 6.07
CA VAL A 116 0.54 -6.86 6.84
C VAL A 116 1.41 -6.08 7.83
N LYS A 117 1.72 -4.82 7.54
CA LYS A 117 2.46 -3.94 8.46
C LYS A 117 1.58 -3.39 9.57
N LEU A 118 0.29 -3.16 9.31
CA LEU A 118 -0.68 -2.86 10.38
C LEU A 118 -0.90 -4.06 11.31
N ARG A 119 -0.87 -5.29 10.79
CA ARG A 119 -0.81 -6.50 11.62
C ARG A 119 0.46 -6.52 12.48
N ASP A 120 1.60 -6.23 11.89
CA ASP A 120 2.89 -6.24 12.60
C ASP A 120 2.94 -5.16 13.68
N GLN A 121 2.33 -3.98 13.45
CA GLN A 121 2.24 -2.94 14.47
C GLN A 121 1.48 -3.44 15.70
N GLN A 122 0.31 -4.06 15.52
CA GLN A 122 -0.46 -4.61 16.63
C GLN A 122 0.28 -5.73 17.38
N ARG A 123 1.05 -6.56 16.65
CA ARG A 123 1.89 -7.60 17.27
C ARG A 123 3.02 -6.97 18.07
N LEU A 124 3.68 -5.96 17.52
CA LEU A 124 4.74 -5.22 18.19
C LEU A 124 4.23 -4.53 19.46
N ASP A 125 3.09 -3.84 19.39
CA ASP A 125 2.46 -3.19 20.55
C ASP A 125 2.14 -4.19 21.67
N LYS A 126 1.77 -5.42 21.32
CA LYS A 126 1.37 -6.46 22.28
C LYS A 126 2.55 -7.26 22.84
N LEU A 127 3.55 -7.56 22.00
CA LEU A 127 4.63 -8.51 22.33
C LEU A 127 5.96 -7.80 22.62
N GLY A 128 6.15 -6.59 22.12
CA GLY A 128 7.42 -5.84 22.20
C GLY A 128 8.48 -6.23 21.18
N TYR A 129 8.21 -7.22 20.31
CA TYR A 129 9.13 -7.67 19.26
C TYR A 129 8.39 -8.37 18.12
N LEU A 130 9.11 -8.63 17.01
CA LEU A 130 8.64 -9.39 15.86
C LEU A 130 9.69 -10.47 15.51
N GLU A 131 9.36 -11.74 15.73
CA GLU A 131 10.30 -12.87 15.64
C GLU A 131 10.89 -13.07 14.25
N GLU A 132 10.12 -12.78 13.20
CA GLU A 132 10.53 -12.96 11.82
C GLU A 132 11.39 -11.80 11.28
N TYR A 133 11.54 -10.72 12.06
CA TYR A 133 12.26 -9.53 11.62
C TYR A 133 13.78 -9.65 11.87
N PRO A 134 14.64 -9.05 11.03
CA PRO A 134 16.10 -9.13 11.18
C PRO A 134 16.65 -8.61 12.51
N GLN A 135 15.90 -7.74 13.18
CA GLN A 135 16.23 -7.24 14.51
C GLN A 135 16.11 -8.33 15.59
N TYR A 136 15.37 -9.41 15.36
CA TYR A 136 15.30 -10.51 16.31
C TYR A 136 16.42 -11.54 16.05
N PRO A 137 17.10 -12.08 17.09
CA PRO A 137 17.03 -11.71 18.51
C PRO A 137 18.06 -10.65 18.93
N ASN A 138 18.91 -10.18 18.02
CA ASN A 138 20.17 -9.47 18.37
C ASN A 138 20.08 -7.94 18.27
N GLY A 139 18.99 -7.40 17.77
CA GLY A 139 18.69 -5.98 17.64
C GLY A 139 17.61 -5.53 18.61
N THR A 140 17.11 -4.32 18.40
CA THR A 140 16.08 -3.71 19.24
C THR A 140 14.86 -3.33 18.41
N PHE A 141 13.71 -3.33 19.07
CA PHE A 141 12.46 -2.83 18.53
C PHE A 141 12.06 -1.55 19.28
N GLY A 142 11.52 -0.58 18.55
CA GLY A 142 10.88 0.61 19.13
C GLY A 142 9.36 0.49 19.09
N ASP A 143 8.68 1.64 19.14
CA ASP A 143 7.20 1.70 19.19
C ASP A 143 6.52 1.62 17.81
N ALA A 144 7.30 1.45 16.73
CA ALA A 144 6.78 1.37 15.37
C ALA A 144 7.46 0.25 14.59
N VAL A 145 6.72 -0.39 13.68
CA VAL A 145 7.24 -1.46 12.82
C VAL A 145 8.50 -0.97 12.09
N PRO A 146 9.66 -1.63 12.30
CA PRO A 146 10.90 -1.18 11.68
C PRO A 146 10.99 -1.65 10.22
N ARG A 147 11.97 -1.10 9.50
CA ARG A 147 12.36 -1.60 8.18
C ARG A 147 13.09 -2.95 8.32
N GLY A 148 12.83 -3.88 7.40
CA GLY A 148 13.34 -5.25 7.44
C GLY A 148 14.34 -5.60 6.33
N GLY A 149 14.81 -4.63 5.54
CA GLY A 149 15.63 -4.91 4.36
C GLY A 149 14.87 -5.80 3.37
N ASN A 150 15.45 -6.94 3.04
CA ASN A 150 14.89 -7.92 2.10
C ASN A 150 14.24 -9.12 2.80
N ALA A 151 13.89 -9.00 4.09
CA ALA A 151 13.25 -10.09 4.84
C ALA A 151 11.95 -10.56 4.19
N GLY A 152 11.72 -11.87 4.22
CA GLY A 152 10.43 -12.46 3.88
C GLY A 152 9.35 -11.96 4.84
N GLY A 153 8.25 -11.45 4.28
CA GLY A 153 7.08 -11.11 5.09
C GLY A 153 6.33 -12.38 5.48
N GLY A 154 6.08 -12.59 6.77
CA GLY A 154 5.29 -13.73 7.27
C GLY A 154 6.14 -14.83 7.90
N GLY A 155 5.77 -16.10 7.69
CA GLY A 155 6.32 -17.24 8.43
C GLY A 155 7.53 -17.95 7.78
N GLN A 156 7.97 -17.52 6.59
CA GLN A 156 9.12 -18.14 5.93
C GLN A 156 10.26 -17.13 5.77
N PRO A 157 11.39 -17.32 6.47
CA PRO A 157 12.56 -16.47 6.30
C PRO A 157 13.07 -16.50 4.86
N GLY A 158 13.44 -15.35 4.34
CA GLY A 158 13.98 -15.22 3.00
C GLY A 158 14.79 -13.94 2.84
N TRP A 159 15.66 -13.92 1.83
CA TRP A 159 16.57 -12.80 1.57
C TRP A 159 16.95 -12.70 0.09
N ILE A 160 17.38 -11.51 -0.34
CA ILE A 160 17.99 -11.31 -1.67
C ILE A 160 19.49 -11.63 -1.59
N LEU A 161 19.95 -12.55 -2.44
CA LEU A 161 21.33 -13.05 -2.48
C LEU A 161 22.02 -12.69 -3.80
N LYS A 162 23.31 -12.37 -3.72
CA LYS A 162 24.16 -12.07 -4.89
C LYS A 162 24.37 -13.31 -5.75
N CYS A 163 24.36 -13.13 -7.07
CA CYS A 163 24.82 -14.11 -8.03
C CYS A 163 26.15 -13.68 -8.67
N LYS A 164 26.76 -14.56 -9.46
CA LYS A 164 27.97 -14.24 -10.22
C LYS A 164 27.71 -13.03 -11.13
N GLY A 165 28.55 -12.00 -11.05
CA GLY A 165 28.47 -10.79 -11.88
C GLY A 165 27.76 -9.61 -11.22
N TRP A 166 27.31 -9.73 -9.96
CA TRP A 166 26.62 -8.66 -9.21
C TRP A 166 27.43 -7.35 -9.10
N GLU A 167 28.75 -7.40 -9.26
CA GLU A 167 29.64 -6.23 -9.28
C GLU A 167 29.40 -5.32 -10.50
N THR A 168 28.90 -5.90 -11.59
CA THR A 168 28.70 -5.21 -12.89
C THR A 168 27.27 -5.24 -13.40
N ASP A 169 26.47 -6.23 -12.97
CA ASP A 169 25.05 -6.35 -13.28
C ASP A 169 24.22 -6.11 -12.00
N PRO A 170 23.49 -4.98 -11.91
CA PRO A 170 22.70 -4.65 -10.73
C PRO A 170 21.51 -5.60 -10.50
N ASN A 171 21.18 -6.46 -11.47
CA ASN A 171 20.08 -7.42 -11.38
C ASN A 171 20.55 -8.87 -11.21
N ALA A 172 21.87 -9.13 -11.09
CA ALA A 172 22.41 -10.47 -10.85
C ALA A 172 22.21 -10.92 -9.39
N TYR A 173 20.95 -11.13 -9.03
CA TYR A 173 20.49 -11.52 -7.70
C TYR A 173 19.34 -12.54 -7.80
N ILE A 174 19.17 -13.33 -6.74
CA ILE A 174 17.98 -14.16 -6.55
C ILE A 174 17.32 -13.82 -5.21
N TYR A 175 16.01 -14.02 -5.12
CA TYR A 175 15.35 -14.13 -3.83
C TYR A 175 15.36 -15.60 -3.42
N PHE A 176 15.87 -15.90 -2.22
CA PHE A 176 15.93 -17.26 -1.69
C PHE A 176 15.14 -17.34 -0.39
N THR A 177 14.28 -18.35 -0.29
CA THR A 177 13.45 -18.63 0.89
C THR A 177 13.93 -19.90 1.57
N ILE A 178 14.10 -19.85 2.89
CA ILE A 178 14.29 -21.02 3.73
C ILE A 178 12.92 -21.46 4.23
N GLN A 179 12.43 -22.59 3.69
CA GLN A 179 11.20 -23.19 4.17
C GLN A 179 11.44 -23.93 5.49
N GLU A 180 10.47 -23.89 6.40
CA GLU A 180 10.53 -24.65 7.66
C GLU A 180 10.61 -26.17 7.41
N GLN A 181 10.00 -26.61 6.30
CA GLN A 181 10.02 -27.99 5.83
C GLN A 181 11.19 -28.21 4.85
N ASN A 182 11.61 -29.47 4.69
CA ASN A 182 12.64 -29.86 3.72
C ASN A 182 14.04 -29.26 3.93
N TRP A 183 14.41 -28.98 5.19
CA TRP A 183 15.74 -28.47 5.54
C TRP A 183 16.89 -29.34 4.99
N GLU A 184 16.70 -30.67 4.92
CA GLU A 184 17.69 -31.58 4.34
C GLU A 184 18.01 -31.26 2.87
N ASN A 185 17.01 -30.89 2.07
CA ASN A 185 17.23 -30.50 0.67
C ASN A 185 17.96 -29.16 0.59
N THR A 186 17.66 -28.22 1.49
CA THR A 186 18.39 -26.96 1.61
C THR A 186 19.86 -27.20 1.98
N CYS A 187 20.16 -28.14 2.87
CA CYS A 187 21.54 -28.50 3.22
C CYS A 187 22.31 -29.18 2.09
N LYS A 188 21.61 -29.86 1.17
CA LYS A 188 22.23 -30.53 0.02
C LYS A 188 22.51 -29.58 -1.16
N ALA A 189 21.74 -28.49 -1.27
CA ALA A 189 21.87 -27.47 -2.30
C ALA A 189 23.08 -26.55 -2.05
#